data_AF-A0A1S2LNV4-F1
#
_entry.id   AF-A0A1S2LNV4-F1
#
_cell.length_a   1.000
_cell.length_b   1.000
_cell.length_c   1.000
_cell.angle_alpha   90.00
_cell.angle_beta   90.00
_cell.angle_gamma   90.00
#
_symmetry.space_group_name_H-M   'P 1'
#
loop_
_entity.id
_entity.type
_entity.pdbx_description
1 polymer ?
#
loop_
_entity_poly.entity_id
_entity_poly.type
_entity_poly.pdbx_seq_one_letter_code
_entity_poly.pdbx_strand_id
1 'polypeptide(L)'
;MKCSLIRDLLPLYIEGDCSKHTNQIVKEHLEGCSNCHELYELMKTPFDVRVIDQPIATNSEGENNELWKRYYGRLILKGAGLFFIVYITVVLLMVLLK
;
A
#
# COMPACT_ATOMS: atom_id res chain seq x y z
N MET A 1 -26.49 1.78 -7.58
CA MET A 1 -25.30 1.90 -6.69
C MET A 1 -24.95 3.37 -6.49
N LYS A 2 -24.33 3.76 -5.37
CA LYS A 2 -23.94 5.18 -5.13
C LYS A 2 -22.69 5.52 -5.94
N CYS A 3 -22.73 6.61 -6.69
CA CYS A 3 -21.59 7.05 -7.51
C CYS A 3 -20.31 7.28 -6.69
N SER A 4 -20.42 7.74 -5.44
CA SER A 4 -19.27 7.93 -4.55
C SER A 4 -18.43 6.67 -4.40
N LEU A 5 -19.09 5.53 -4.17
CA LEU A 5 -18.41 4.25 -4.00
C LEU A 5 -17.80 3.75 -5.31
N ILE A 6 -18.45 3.99 -6.46
CA ILE A 6 -17.88 3.65 -7.76
C ILE A 6 -16.63 4.47 -8.04
N ARG A 7 -16.63 5.76 -7.70
CA ARG A 7 -15.46 6.64 -7.85
C ARG A 7 -14.29 6.18 -7.00
N ASP A 8 -14.55 5.73 -5.77
CA ASP A 8 -13.52 5.20 -4.87
C ASP A 8 -12.91 3.88 -5.40
N LEU A 9 -13.71 3.06 -6.08
CA LEU A 9 -13.28 1.79 -6.67
C LEU A 9 -12.68 1.95 -8.08
N LEU A 10 -12.86 3.09 -8.72
CA LEU A 10 -12.49 3.31 -10.12
C LEU A 10 -10.99 3.14 -10.40
N PRO A 11 -10.06 3.64 -9.53
CA PRO A 11 -8.64 3.40 -9.71
C PRO A 11 -8.31 1.90 -9.71
N LEU A 12 -8.83 1.16 -8.72
CA LEU A 12 -8.64 -0.29 -8.59
C LEU A 12 -9.27 -1.07 -9.76
N TYR A 13 -10.37 -0.56 -10.31
CA TYR A 13 -11.03 -1.14 -11.48
C TYR A 13 -10.19 -0.95 -12.76
N ILE A 14 -9.56 0.22 -12.94
CA ILE A 14 -8.64 0.50 -14.06
C ILE A 14 -7.38 -0.38 -13.96
N GLU A 15 -6.85 -0.57 -12.75
CA GLU A 15 -5.69 -1.41 -12.46
C GLU A 15 -5.98 -2.92 -12.55
N GLY A 16 -7.26 -3.31 -12.54
CA GLY A 16 -7.69 -4.71 -12.61
C GLY A 16 -7.63 -5.45 -11.27
N ASP A 17 -7.40 -4.75 -10.16
CA ASP A 17 -7.25 -5.29 -8.80
C ASP A 17 -8.58 -5.52 -8.08
N CYS A 18 -9.70 -5.18 -8.72
CA CYS A 18 -11.03 -5.49 -8.23
C CYS A 18 -11.40 -6.98 -8.43
N SER A 19 -12.16 -7.54 -7.48
CA SER A 19 -12.73 -8.88 -7.63
C SER A 19 -13.65 -8.98 -8.85
N LYS A 20 -13.82 -10.19 -9.42
CA LYS A 20 -14.73 -10.41 -10.57
C LYS A 20 -16.15 -9.91 -10.32
N HIS A 21 -16.66 -10.09 -9.10
CA HIS A 21 -17.97 -9.60 -8.70
C HIS A 21 -18.02 -8.07 -8.67
N THR A 22 -17.00 -7.43 -8.10
CA THR A 22 -16.89 -5.96 -8.07
C THR A 22 -16.77 -5.37 -9.48
N ASN A 23 -15.99 -6.00 -10.36
CA ASN A 23 -15.84 -5.57 -11.75
C ASN A 23 -17.16 -5.55 -12.50
N GLN A 24 -17.99 -6.58 -12.33
CA GLN A 24 -19.32 -6.66 -12.93
C GLN A 24 -20.17 -5.45 -12.51
N ILE A 25 -20.20 -5.15 -11.20
CA ILE A 25 -21.01 -4.06 -10.65
C ILE A 25 -20.52 -2.69 -11.13
N VAL A 26 -19.20 -2.47 -11.17
CA VAL A 26 -18.62 -1.22 -11.67
C VAL A 26 -18.93 -1.05 -13.15
N LYS A 27 -18.79 -2.11 -13.95
CA LYS A 27 -19.12 -2.10 -15.38
C LYS A 27 -20.59 -1.74 -15.63
N GLU A 28 -21.52 -2.43 -14.95
CA GLU A 28 -22.96 -2.14 -15.06
C GLU A 28 -23.28 -0.69 -14.68
N HIS A 29 -22.56 -0.12 -13.70
CA HIS A 29 -22.74 1.28 -13.34
C HIS A 29 -22.16 2.26 -14.37
N LEU A 30 -21.01 1.95 -14.97
CA LEU A 30 -20.41 2.78 -16.02
C LEU A 30 -21.28 2.82 -17.27
N GLU A 31 -21.97 1.74 -17.61
CA GLU A 31 -22.94 1.69 -18.71
C GLU A 31 -24.18 2.57 -18.45
N GLY A 32 -24.60 2.70 -17.18
CA GLY A 32 -25.80 3.46 -16.80
C GLY A 32 -25.55 4.89 -16.30
N CYS A 33 -24.31 5.29 -16.06
CA CYS A 33 -23.97 6.59 -15.46
C CYS A 33 -22.91 7.34 -16.27
N SER A 34 -23.36 8.34 -17.04
CA SER A 34 -22.50 9.19 -17.86
C SER A 34 -21.40 9.89 -17.05
N ASN A 35 -21.71 10.35 -15.84
CA ASN A 35 -20.75 11.06 -14.99
C ASN A 35 -19.61 10.16 -14.53
N CYS A 36 -19.90 8.92 -14.15
CA CYS A 36 -18.87 7.95 -13.77
C CYS A 36 -18.08 7.45 -15.00
N HIS A 37 -18.75 7.33 -16.15
CA HIS A 37 -18.10 6.97 -17.41
C HIS A 37 -17.11 8.04 -17.88
N GLU A 38 -17.48 9.31 -17.81
CA GLU A 38 -16.59 10.43 -18.15
C GLU A 38 -15.36 10.46 -17.24
N LEU A 39 -15.57 10.24 -15.93
CA LEU A 39 -14.46 10.15 -14.98
C LEU A 39 -13.54 8.96 -15.26
N TYR A 40 -14.11 7.82 -15.63
CA TYR A 40 -13.35 6.62 -16.02
C TYR A 40 -12.48 6.90 -17.24
N GLU A 41 -13.03 7.51 -18.29
CA GLU A 41 -12.26 7.86 -19.48
C GLU A 41 -11.15 8.87 -19.18
N LEU A 42 -11.43 9.89 -18.35
CA LEU A 42 -10.42 10.88 -17.92
C LEU A 42 -9.24 10.22 -17.17
N MET A 43 -9.51 9.22 -16.32
CA MET A 43 -8.49 8.51 -15.55
C MET A 43 -7.76 7.44 -16.37
N LYS A 44 -8.44 6.84 -17.36
CA LYS A 44 -7.89 5.83 -18.25
C LYS A 44 -6.96 6.43 -19.30
N THR A 45 -7.20 7.67 -19.73
CA THR A 45 -6.33 8.34 -20.69
C THR A 45 -4.97 8.61 -20.05
N PRO A 46 -3.85 8.11 -20.61
CA PRO A 46 -2.54 8.50 -20.14
C PRO A 46 -2.38 10.00 -20.38
N PHE A 47 -2.22 10.76 -19.30
CA PHE A 47 -1.99 12.19 -19.38
C PHE A 47 -0.68 12.42 -20.14
N ASP A 48 -0.73 13.14 -21.27
CA ASP A 48 0.47 13.75 -21.87
C ASP A 48 0.89 14.92 -20.97
N VAL A 49 1.46 14.59 -19.82
CA VAL A 49 2.06 15.57 -18.94
C VAL A 49 3.29 16.07 -19.69
N ARG A 50 3.15 17.23 -20.34
CA ARG A 50 4.30 18.09 -20.59
C ARG A 50 4.88 18.40 -19.22
N VAL A 51 5.89 17.62 -18.84
CA VAL A 51 6.60 17.71 -17.57
C VAL A 51 7.09 19.14 -17.42
N ILE A 52 6.37 19.93 -16.64
CA ILE A 52 6.99 21.02 -15.90
C ILE A 52 7.74 20.28 -14.80
N ASP A 53 9.07 20.31 -14.85
CA ASP A 53 10.02 19.58 -13.98
C ASP A 53 9.71 19.74 -12.48
N GLN A 54 8.73 19.00 -11.99
CA GLN A 54 8.56 18.68 -10.59
C GLN A 54 8.48 17.15 -10.48
N PRO A 55 9.41 16.50 -9.76
CA PRO A 55 9.45 15.06 -9.68
C PRO A 55 8.27 14.57 -8.84
N ILE A 56 7.20 14.13 -9.48
CA ILE A 56 6.15 13.32 -8.85
C ILE A 56 6.69 11.89 -8.82
N ALA A 57 7.28 11.51 -7.68
CA ALA A 57 7.74 10.16 -7.43
C ALA A 57 6.54 9.21 -7.33
N THR A 58 6.25 8.49 -8.41
CA THR A 58 5.34 7.33 -8.39
C THR A 58 6.16 6.10 -7.98
N ASN A 59 6.29 5.84 -6.69
CA ASN A 59 6.88 4.60 -6.18
C ASN A 59 5.78 3.72 -5.57
N SER A 60 4.98 3.02 -6.39
CA SER A 60 3.96 2.10 -5.84
C SER A 60 4.47 0.68 -5.55
N GLU A 61 5.68 0.29 -5.96
CA GLU A 61 6.18 -1.08 -5.71
C GLU A 61 7.57 -1.15 -5.07
N GLY A 62 8.31 -0.04 -5.00
CA GLY A 62 9.64 0.05 -4.38
C GLY A 62 9.70 0.77 -3.02
N GLU A 63 8.80 1.73 -2.75
CA GLU A 63 8.89 2.61 -1.57
C GLU A 63 8.55 1.89 -0.26
N ASN A 64 7.66 0.89 -0.32
CA ASN A 64 7.19 0.15 0.85
C ASN A 64 8.34 -0.57 1.56
N ASN A 65 9.39 -0.95 0.84
CA ASN A 65 10.49 -1.76 1.37
C ASN A 65 11.51 -0.92 2.16
N GLU A 66 11.73 0.34 1.77
CA GLU A 66 12.69 1.22 2.45
C GLU A 66 12.11 1.88 3.70
N LEU A 67 10.82 2.25 3.67
CA LEU A 67 10.12 2.84 4.82
C LEU A 67 10.01 1.83 5.97
N TRP A 68 9.64 0.58 5.66
CA TRP A 68 9.59 -0.51 6.64
C TRP A 68 10.95 -0.77 7.29
N LYS A 69 12.03 -0.81 6.49
CA LYS A 69 13.40 -1.03 7.01
C LYS A 69 13.81 0.06 8.00
N ARG A 70 13.49 1.33 7.73
CA ARG A 70 13.84 2.45 8.63
C ARG A 70 13.00 2.46 9.92
N TYR A 71 11.70 2.16 9.83
CA TYR A 71 10.79 2.16 10.98
C TYR A 71 11.00 0.94 11.89
N TYR A 72 10.95 -0.27 11.33
CA TYR A 72 11.06 -1.52 12.11
C TYR A 72 12.50 -1.86 12.50
N GLY A 73 13.51 -1.43 11.72
CA GLY A 73 14.91 -1.78 12.00
C GLY A 73 15.39 -1.27 13.37
N ARG A 74 15.05 -0.03 13.72
CA ARG A 74 15.45 0.55 15.03
C ARG A 74 14.70 -0.10 16.21
N LEU A 75 13.45 -0.55 15.99
CA LEU A 75 12.63 -1.18 17.01
C LEU A 75 13.10 -2.63 17.29
N ILE A 76 13.38 -3.38 16.22
CA ILE A 76 13.87 -4.76 16.30
C ILE A 76 15.27 -4.82 16.92
N LEU A 77 16.17 -3.89 16.59
CA LEU A 77 17.53 -3.88 17.15
C LEU A 77 17.55 -3.66 18.67
N LYS A 78 16.71 -2.74 19.17
CA LYS A 78 16.57 -2.48 20.61
C LYS A 78 15.94 -3.68 21.34
N GLY A 79 14.92 -4.30 20.73
CA GLY A 79 14.28 -5.49 21.26
C GLY A 79 15.23 -6.69 21.35
N ALA A 80 16.00 -6.93 20.28
CA ALA A 80 17.00 -8.00 20.23
C ALA A 80 18.07 -7.81 21.31
N GLY A 81 18.59 -6.59 21.48
CA GLY A 81 19.57 -6.29 22.53
C GLY A 81 19.06 -6.61 23.93
N LEU A 82 17.83 -6.18 24.26
CA LEU A 82 17.21 -6.46 25.56
C LEU A 82 17.02 -7.97 25.77
N PHE A 83 16.58 -8.69 24.73
CA PHE A 83 16.43 -10.14 24.78
C PHE A 83 17.77 -10.86 25.05
N PHE A 84 18.82 -10.49 24.32
CA PHE A 84 20.16 -11.07 24.54
C PHE A 84 20.71 -10.75 25.93
N ILE A 85 20.49 -9.54 26.45
CA ILE A 85 20.92 -9.17 27.80
C ILE A 85 20.25 -10.08 28.83
N VAL A 86 18.93 -10.24 28.78
CA VAL A 86 18.17 -11.11 29.71
C VAL A 86 18.60 -12.56 29.57
N TYR A 87 18.84 -13.03 28.34
CA TYR A 87 19.30 -14.39 28.10
C TYR A 87 20.67 -14.64 28.75
N ILE A 88 21.64 -13.75 28.54
CA ILE A 88 22.99 -13.88 29.10
C ILE A 88 22.98 -13.83 30.62
N THR A 89 22.16 -12.98 31.24
CA THR A 89 22.06 -12.92 32.71
C THR A 89 21.51 -14.22 33.29
N VAL A 90 20.49 -14.81 32.68
CA VAL A 90 19.93 -16.10 33.12
C VAL A 90 20.95 -17.23 32.99
N VAL A 91 21.66 -17.31 31.86
CA VAL A 91 22.71 -18.31 31.64
C VAL A 91 23.84 -18.17 32.65
N LEU A 92 24.30 -16.94 32.90
CA LEU A 92 25.36 -16.66 33.86
C LEU A 92 24.94 -17.04 35.29
N LEU A 93 23.71 -16.76 35.69
CA LEU A 93 23.16 -17.22 36.96
C LEU A 93 23.11 -18.75 37.03
N MET A 94 22.66 -19.44 35.97
CA MET A 94 22.67 -20.91 35.95
C MET A 94 24.09 -21.50 36.10
N VAL A 95 25.11 -20.85 35.52
CA VAL A 95 26.50 -21.30 35.63
C VAL A 95 27.08 -20.99 37.01
N LEU A 96 26.72 -19.86 37.63
CA LEU A 96 27.21 -19.49 38.98
C LEU A 96 26.50 -20.24 40.12
N LEU A 97 25.24 -20.66 39.92
CA LEU A 97 24.48 -21.44 40.89
C LEU A 97 24.72 -22.95 40.79
N LYS A 98 25.50 -23.40 39.80
CA LYS A 98 25.85 -24.79 39.57
C LYS A 98 27.25 -25.09 40.10
#